data_AF-A0AAV2ISA1-F1
#
_entry.id   AF-A0AAV2ISA1-F1
#
_cell.length_a   1.000
_cell.length_b   1.000
_cell.length_c   1.000
_cell.angle_alpha   90.00
_cell.angle_beta   90.00
_cell.angle_gamma   90.00
#
_symmetry.space_group_name_H-M   'P 1'
#
loop_
_entity.id
_entity.type
_entity.pdbx_description
1 polymer ?
#
loop_
_entity_poly.entity_id
_entity_poly.type
_entity_poly.pdbx_seq_one_letter_code
_entity_poly.pdbx_strand_id
1 'polypeptide(L)'
;MVSIHRTLLLSFILLLLLGLLCECVTEYTFKRYTYRKKRDDKRYKSARQRCEMEAECQGLWGVKHTSCTRMCMSEFCYNELYGQDELEEGEIDVRLNSFKGCLSQVKMEDL
;
A
#
# COMPACT_ATOMS: atom_id res chain seq x y z
N MET A 1 33.58 6.00 -43.96
CA MET A 1 32.68 6.96 -43.29
C MET A 1 31.23 6.48 -43.21
N VAL A 2 30.62 5.98 -44.30
CA VAL A 2 29.21 5.51 -44.32
C VAL A 2 28.89 4.38 -43.32
N SER A 3 29.80 3.41 -43.15
CA SER A 3 29.60 2.29 -42.22
C SER A 3 29.55 2.74 -40.75
N ILE A 4 30.40 3.70 -40.38
CA ILE A 4 30.49 4.27 -39.03
C ILE A 4 29.22 5.07 -38.69
N HIS A 5 28.69 5.82 -39.66
CA HIS A 5 27.46 6.57 -39.47
C HIS A 5 26.24 5.65 -39.31
N ARG A 6 26.20 4.51 -40.04
CA ARG A 6 25.15 3.49 -39.86
C ARG A 6 25.24 2.83 -38.49
N THR A 7 26.43 2.48 -38.01
CA THR A 7 26.59 1.88 -36.67
C THR A 7 26.18 2.85 -35.56
N LEU A 8 26.51 4.13 -35.67
CA LEU A 8 26.13 5.15 -34.69
C LEU A 8 24.61 5.39 -34.67
N LEU A 9 23.98 5.42 -35.84
CA LEU A 9 22.53 5.54 -35.95
C LEU A 9 21.82 4.34 -35.32
N LEU A 10 22.28 3.12 -35.60
CA LEU A 10 21.71 1.90 -35.03
C LEU A 10 21.90 1.82 -33.51
N SER A 11 23.05 2.22 -32.98
CA SER A 11 23.24 2.28 -31.52
C SER A 11 22.35 3.31 -30.85
N PHE A 12 22.13 4.47 -31.49
CA PHE A 12 21.24 5.50 -30.97
C PHE A 12 19.78 5.05 -30.97
N ILE A 13 19.33 4.39 -32.04
CA ILE A 13 17.99 3.79 -32.12
C ILE A 13 17.81 2.71 -31.06
N LEU A 14 18.80 1.85 -30.84
CA LEU A 14 18.75 0.81 -29.80
C LEU A 14 18.66 1.43 -28.40
N LEU A 15 19.43 2.48 -28.11
CA LEU A 15 19.37 3.20 -26.83
C LEU A 15 18.02 3.90 -26.62
N LEU A 16 17.44 4.48 -27.67
CA LEU A 16 16.10 5.07 -27.60
C LEU A 16 15.04 3.99 -27.31
N LEU A 17 15.11 2.84 -28.01
CA LEU A 17 14.19 1.70 -27.77
C LEU A 17 14.34 1.14 -26.35
N LEU A 18 15.56 1.04 -25.83
CA LEU A 18 15.83 0.65 -24.44
C LEU A 18 15.24 1.66 -23.44
N GLY A 19 15.36 2.96 -23.72
CA GLY A 19 14.76 4.02 -22.89
C GLY A 19 13.24 3.94 -22.85
N LEU A 20 12.59 3.74 -24.01
CA LEU A 20 11.14 3.56 -24.14
C LEU A 20 10.62 2.31 -23.40
N LEU A 21 11.41 1.24 -23.34
CA LEU A 21 11.07 0.02 -22.58
C LEU A 21 11.30 0.17 -21.07
N CYS A 22 12.05 1.20 -20.63
CA CYS A 22 12.44 1.41 -19.24
C CYS A 22 11.34 2.09 -18.39
N GLU A 23 10.32 2.69 -19.01
CA GLU A 23 9.24 3.38 -18.30
C GLU A 23 8.24 2.44 -17.59
N CYS A 24 8.49 1.13 -17.56
CA CYS A 24 7.51 0.14 -17.08
C CYS A 24 7.50 -0.12 -15.56
N VAL A 25 8.35 0.55 -14.77
CA VAL A 25 8.38 0.34 -13.30
C VAL A 25 8.03 1.64 -12.58
N THR A 26 6.73 1.87 -12.38
CA THR A 26 6.25 2.88 -11.43
C THR A 26 6.36 2.29 -10.02
N GLU A 27 7.19 2.90 -9.17
CA GLU A 27 7.24 2.53 -7.75
C GLU A 27 5.91 2.86 -7.08
N TYR A 28 5.28 1.86 -6.46
CA TYR A 28 4.09 2.09 -5.65
C TYR A 28 4.46 2.87 -4.38
N THR A 29 3.87 4.06 -4.22
CA THR A 29 4.16 4.94 -3.08
C THR A 29 2.94 5.10 -2.18
N PHE A 30 3.19 5.14 -0.87
CA PHE A 30 2.17 5.33 0.16
C PHE A 30 2.78 6.02 1.38
N LYS A 31 1.95 6.65 2.21
CA LYS A 31 2.43 7.32 3.43
C LYS A 31 3.03 6.30 4.40
N ARG A 32 4.24 6.56 4.90
CA ARG A 32 4.97 5.63 5.77
C ARG A 32 4.89 6.06 7.24
N TYR A 33 4.33 5.19 8.06
CA TYR A 33 4.33 5.32 9.51
C TYR A 33 5.21 4.25 10.14
N THR A 34 5.92 4.62 11.21
CA THR A 34 6.79 3.68 11.91
C THR A 34 5.97 2.74 12.80
N TYR A 35 5.95 1.46 12.48
CA TYR A 35 5.42 0.41 13.35
C TYR A 35 6.51 -0.19 14.22
N ARG A 36 6.38 -0.10 15.54
CA ARG A 36 7.29 -0.75 16.49
C ARG A 36 6.59 -1.93 17.15
N LYS A 37 6.78 -3.14 16.61
CA LYS A 37 6.11 -4.37 17.07
C LYS A 37 6.09 -4.55 18.59
N LYS A 38 7.21 -4.35 19.29
CA LYS A 38 7.25 -4.51 20.77
C LYS A 38 6.32 -3.55 21.52
N ARG A 39 6.06 -2.35 20.99
CA ARG A 39 5.28 -1.29 21.63
C ARG A 39 3.83 -1.27 21.13
N ASP A 40 3.63 -1.48 19.83
CA ASP A 40 2.37 -1.14 19.14
C ASP A 40 1.47 -2.36 18.88
N ASP A 41 2.03 -3.58 18.91
CA ASP A 41 1.31 -4.82 18.51
C ASP A 41 0.10 -5.12 19.39
N LYS A 42 0.19 -4.84 20.69
CA LYS A 42 -0.92 -5.04 21.63
C LYS A 42 -2.13 -4.19 21.25
N ARG A 43 -1.94 -2.89 21.00
CA ARG A 43 -3.00 -1.95 20.61
C ARG A 43 -3.65 -2.39 19.29
N TYR A 44 -2.82 -2.75 18.29
CA TYR A 44 -3.31 -3.24 17.00
C TYR A 44 -4.16 -4.51 17.16
N LYS A 45 -3.65 -5.53 17.87
CA LYS A 45 -4.36 -6.81 18.05
C LYS A 45 -5.69 -6.62 18.77
N SER A 46 -5.70 -5.82 19.84
CA SER A 46 -6.94 -5.54 20.59
C SER A 46 -7.96 -4.78 19.73
N ALA A 47 -7.53 -3.76 18.97
CA ALA A 47 -8.43 -3.03 18.09
C ALA A 47 -8.97 -3.91 16.96
N ARG A 48 -8.11 -4.73 16.35
CA ARG A 48 -8.48 -5.69 15.31
C ARG A 48 -9.50 -6.68 15.82
N GLN A 49 -9.22 -7.35 16.94
CA GLN A 49 -10.14 -8.35 17.51
C GLN A 49 -11.50 -7.74 17.83
N ARG A 50 -11.56 -6.51 18.35
CA ARG A 50 -12.82 -5.81 18.58
C ARG A 50 -13.58 -5.58 17.28
N CYS A 51 -12.91 -5.06 16.25
CA CYS A 51 -13.52 -4.73 14.96
C CYS A 51 -13.92 -5.95 14.12
N GLU A 52 -13.19 -7.07 14.21
CA GLU A 52 -13.58 -8.32 13.55
C GLU A 52 -14.88 -8.91 14.13
N MET A 53 -15.26 -8.49 15.34
CA MET A 53 -16.49 -8.92 16.01
C MET A 53 -17.68 -7.96 15.78
N GLU A 54 -17.45 -6.80 15.16
CA GLU A 54 -18.54 -5.85 14.87
C GLU A 54 -19.55 -6.44 13.90
N ALA A 55 -20.84 -6.22 14.18
CA ALA A 55 -21.94 -6.82 13.41
C ALA A 55 -21.88 -6.46 11.91
N GLU A 56 -21.40 -5.26 11.58
CA GLU A 56 -21.26 -4.78 10.20
C GLU A 56 -20.16 -5.52 9.41
N CYS A 57 -19.13 -6.02 10.10
CA CYS A 57 -18.07 -6.80 9.47
C CYS A 57 -18.39 -8.30 9.46
N GLN A 58 -19.30 -8.77 10.31
CA GLN A 58 -19.73 -10.16 10.34
C GLN A 58 -20.40 -10.55 9.01
N GLY A 59 -20.01 -11.71 8.46
CA GLY A 59 -20.51 -12.20 7.18
C GLY A 59 -19.78 -11.64 5.96
N LEU A 60 -18.87 -10.69 6.11
CA LEU A 60 -17.91 -10.33 5.06
C LEU A 60 -16.74 -11.32 5.03
N TRP A 61 -16.09 -11.43 3.87
CA TRP A 61 -14.90 -12.27 3.68
C TRP A 61 -13.85 -11.55 2.82
N GLY A 62 -12.63 -12.10 2.80
CA GLY A 62 -11.54 -11.62 1.95
C GLY A 62 -11.19 -10.15 2.17
N VAL A 63 -10.99 -9.43 1.06
CA VAL A 63 -10.66 -8.00 1.11
C VAL A 63 -11.78 -7.14 1.71
N LYS A 64 -13.05 -7.51 1.52
CA LYS A 64 -14.19 -6.76 2.08
C LYS A 64 -14.19 -6.78 3.61
N HIS A 65 -13.96 -7.95 4.20
CA HIS A 65 -13.81 -8.07 5.66
C HIS A 65 -12.60 -7.27 6.17
N THR A 66 -11.50 -7.33 5.42
CA THR A 66 -10.27 -6.60 5.74
C THR A 66 -10.48 -5.08 5.72
N SER A 67 -11.15 -4.55 4.69
CA SER A 67 -11.51 -3.13 4.57
C SER A 67 -12.43 -2.71 5.72
N CYS A 68 -13.52 -3.45 5.96
CA CYS A 68 -14.45 -3.17 7.07
C CYS A 68 -13.74 -3.11 8.43
N THR A 69 -12.93 -4.13 8.73
CA THR A 69 -12.18 -4.20 10.00
C THR A 69 -11.26 -2.99 10.16
N ARG A 70 -10.58 -2.56 9.09
CA ARG A 70 -9.63 -1.44 9.14
C ARG A 70 -10.32 -0.09 9.25
N MET A 71 -11.44 0.11 8.55
CA MET A 71 -12.28 1.30 8.71
C MET A 71 -12.79 1.41 10.14
N CYS A 72 -13.31 0.32 10.72
CA CYS A 72 -13.70 0.28 12.14
C CYS A 72 -12.55 0.61 13.10
N MET A 73 -11.33 0.14 12.80
CA MET A 73 -10.16 0.39 13.67
C MET A 73 -9.76 1.87 13.67
N SER A 74 -9.81 2.51 12.49
CA SER A 74 -9.62 3.94 12.30
C SER A 74 -9.91 4.29 10.83
N GLU A 75 -11.00 5.01 10.61
CA GLU A 75 -11.36 5.50 9.28
C GLU A 75 -10.26 6.40 8.70
N PHE A 76 -9.68 7.28 9.53
CA PHE A 76 -8.54 8.12 9.14
C PHE A 76 -7.38 7.29 8.58
N CYS A 77 -6.89 6.30 9.33
CA CYS A 77 -5.75 5.49 8.87
C CYS A 77 -6.09 4.62 7.67
N TYR A 78 -7.37 4.23 7.51
CA TYR A 78 -7.82 3.50 6.33
C TYR A 78 -7.77 4.41 5.10
N ASN A 79 -8.42 5.57 5.15
CA ASN A 79 -8.49 6.51 4.04
C ASN A 79 -7.09 7.01 3.62
N GLU A 80 -6.21 7.24 4.59
CA GLU A 80 -4.83 7.70 4.35
C GLU A 80 -3.96 6.67 3.58
N LEU A 81 -4.29 5.37 3.66
CA LEU A 81 -3.47 4.30 3.07
C LEU A 81 -4.16 3.49 1.96
N TYR A 82 -5.49 3.44 1.98
CA TYR A 82 -6.30 2.65 1.06
C TYR A 82 -7.39 3.48 0.37
N GLY A 83 -7.61 4.75 0.76
CA GLY A 83 -8.73 5.55 0.24
C GLY A 83 -8.61 5.98 -1.22
N GLN A 84 -7.38 6.10 -1.75
CA GLN A 84 -7.15 6.40 -3.17
C GLN A 84 -7.05 5.14 -4.04
N ASP A 85 -6.64 4.03 -3.43
CA ASP A 85 -6.28 2.79 -4.10
C ASP A 85 -6.62 1.66 -3.14
N GLU A 86 -7.79 1.06 -3.29
CA GLU A 86 -8.28 0.04 -2.36
C GLU A 86 -7.48 -1.27 -2.48
N LEU A 87 -7.61 -2.16 -1.50
CA LEU A 87 -6.94 -3.46 -1.56
C LEU A 87 -7.74 -4.43 -2.43
N GLU A 88 -7.10 -5.00 -3.45
CA GLU A 88 -7.73 -5.96 -4.36
C GLU A 88 -7.55 -7.42 -3.93
N GLU A 89 -8.46 -8.30 -4.37
CA GLU A 89 -8.40 -9.73 -4.03
C GLU A 89 -7.18 -10.38 -4.71
N GLY A 90 -6.29 -10.98 -3.91
CA GLY A 90 -5.02 -11.54 -4.37
C GLY A 90 -3.84 -10.56 -4.36
N GLU A 91 -4.06 -9.29 -4.03
CA GLU A 91 -2.99 -8.29 -3.86
C GLU A 91 -2.16 -8.57 -2.59
N ILE A 92 -0.85 -8.33 -2.68
CA ILE A 92 0.03 -8.33 -1.51
C ILE A 92 -0.04 -6.97 -0.83
N ASP A 93 -0.61 -6.93 0.37
CA ASP A 93 -0.70 -5.71 1.17
C ASP A 93 0.67 -5.31 1.77
N VAL A 94 1.40 -4.46 1.05
CA VAL A 94 2.66 -3.85 1.52
C VAL A 94 2.44 -2.71 2.53
N ARG A 95 1.21 -2.22 2.67
CA ARG A 95 0.83 -1.03 3.46
C ARG A 95 0.51 -1.37 4.91
N LEU A 96 0.21 -2.63 5.23
CA LEU A 96 -0.21 -3.09 6.57
C LEU A 96 0.68 -2.59 7.72
N ASN A 97 2.01 -2.61 7.58
CA ASN A 97 2.88 -2.11 8.65
C ASN A 97 2.75 -0.60 8.83
N SER A 98 2.53 0.15 7.76
CA SER A 98 2.22 1.57 7.86
C SER A 98 0.89 1.80 8.55
N PHE A 99 -0.13 1.01 8.23
CA PHE A 99 -1.44 1.10 8.89
C PHE A 99 -1.34 0.88 10.41
N LYS A 100 -0.58 -0.13 10.84
CA LYS A 100 -0.28 -0.37 12.27
C LYS A 100 0.45 0.82 12.92
N GLY A 101 1.37 1.44 12.19
CA GLY A 101 2.10 2.62 12.65
C GLY A 101 1.20 3.86 12.75
N CYS A 102 0.28 4.05 11.81
CA CYS A 102 -0.70 5.14 11.85
C CYS A 102 -1.59 5.01 13.10
N LEU A 103 -2.16 3.82 13.29
CA LEU A 103 -2.98 3.51 14.47
C LEU A 103 -2.27 3.76 15.80
N SER A 104 -0.95 3.57 15.89
CA SER A 104 -0.23 3.81 17.14
C SER A 104 0.04 5.28 17.42
N GLN A 105 0.00 6.13 16.39
CA GLN A 105 0.34 7.56 16.45
C GLN A 105 -0.87 8.47 16.50
N VAL A 106 -2.02 8.05 15.97
CA VAL A 106 -3.28 8.80 16.07
C VAL A 106 -3.81 8.72 17.51
N LYS A 107 -4.11 9.88 18.09
CA LYS A 107 -4.73 10.02 19.42
C LYS A 107 -6.21 9.73 19.31
N MET A 108 -6.82 9.21 20.39
CA MET A 108 -8.25 8.86 20.41
C MET A 108 -9.20 10.07 20.40
N GLU A 109 -8.71 11.29 20.20
CA GLU A 109 -9.54 12.50 20.09
C GLU A 109 -10.12 12.69 18.68
N ASP A 110 -9.63 11.93 17.69
CA ASP A 110 -10.09 11.93 16.30
C ASP A 110 -10.82 10.61 15.91
N LEU A 111 -11.28 9.86 16.91
CA LEU A 111 -12.00 8.57 16.78
C LEU A 111 -13.46 8.70 17.21
#